data_AF-A0A2N5GU80-F1
#
_entry.id   AF-A0A2N5GU80-F1
#
_cell.length_a   1.000
_cell.length_b   1.000
_cell.length_c   1.000
_cell.angle_alpha   90.00
_cell.angle_beta   90.00
_cell.angle_gamma   90.00
#
_symmetry.space_group_name_H-M   'P 1'
#
loop_
_entity.id
_entity.type
_entity.pdbx_description
1 polymer ?
#
loop_
_entity_poly.entity_id
_entity_poly.type
_entity_poly.pdbx_seq_one_letter_code
_entity_poly.pdbx_strand_id
1 'polypeptide(L)'
;MNTHMNTLKALGIIIVVTGHIAGYVFPPYSFHMPLFVFIFGYFYKTSHQARIFNYVKKKFKDLVIPYYKWNLFYGILVFILTSINLITFGQSLSFHSFFVESWLSGHQYLFNLAAWFVLSLFLIQIIYILSGALLNKFGISNEFLLMGIYLVIGLGQRFMLLNKR
;
A
#
# COMPACT_ATOMS: atom_id res chain seq x y z
N MET A 1 -8.36 2.81 -20.00
CA MET A 1 -7.74 1.94 -18.97
C MET A 1 -7.94 0.49 -19.43
N ASN A 2 -6.96 -0.39 -19.26
CA ASN A 2 -7.04 -1.77 -19.77
C ASN A 2 -8.07 -2.58 -18.97
N THR A 3 -9.10 -3.12 -19.64
CA THR A 3 -10.19 -3.90 -19.03
C THR A 3 -9.66 -5.10 -18.23
N HIS A 4 -8.64 -5.79 -18.73
CA HIS A 4 -8.01 -6.92 -18.05
C HIS A 4 -7.42 -6.52 -16.70
N MET A 5 -6.77 -5.36 -16.62
CA MET A 5 -6.19 -4.86 -15.36
C MET A 5 -7.27 -4.46 -14.36
N ASN A 6 -8.40 -3.94 -14.83
CA ASN A 6 -9.54 -3.64 -13.95
C ASN A 6 -10.18 -4.93 -13.43
N THR A 7 -10.33 -5.95 -14.26
CA THR A 7 -10.80 -7.28 -13.85
C THR A 7 -9.88 -7.89 -12.80
N LEU A 8 -8.56 -7.83 -12.99
CA LEU A 8 -7.58 -8.32 -12.01
C LEU A 8 -7.66 -7.58 -10.68
N LYS A 9 -7.84 -6.25 -10.69
CA LYS A 9 -8.06 -5.47 -9.46
C LYS A 9 -9.33 -5.92 -8.75
N ALA A 10 -10.43 -6.07 -9.49
CA ALA A 10 -11.71 -6.49 -8.93
C ALA A 10 -11.61 -7.89 -8.30
N LEU A 11 -10.98 -8.84 -9.00
CA LEU A 11 -10.70 -10.18 -8.46
C LEU A 11 -9.82 -10.11 -7.21
N GLY A 12 -8.77 -9.28 -7.22
CA GLY A 12 -7.92 -9.05 -6.05
C GLY A 12 -8.72 -8.55 -4.84
N ILE A 13 -9.64 -7.60 -5.03
CA ILE A 13 -10.50 -7.07 -3.96
C ILE A 13 -11.44 -8.16 -3.44
N ILE A 14 -12.10 -8.91 -4.32
CA ILE A 14 -12.99 -10.02 -3.94
C ILE A 14 -12.23 -11.02 -3.08
N ILE A 15 -11.03 -11.42 -3.49
CA ILE A 15 -10.19 -12.36 -2.75
C ILE A 15 -9.82 -11.85 -1.35
N VAL A 16 -9.52 -10.54 -1.21
CA VAL A 16 -9.26 -9.94 0.10
C VAL A 16 -10.49 -10.05 1.00
N VAL A 17 -11.67 -9.69 0.47
CA VAL A 17 -12.94 -9.74 1.20
C VAL A 17 -13.29 -11.18 1.58
N THR A 18 -13.22 -12.12 0.64
CA THR A 18 -13.45 -13.54 0.91
C THR A 18 -12.49 -14.09 1.95
N GLY A 19 -11.21 -13.72 1.90
CA GLY A 19 -10.21 -14.14 2.88
C GLY A 19 -10.52 -13.67 4.30
N HIS A 20 -11.14 -12.51 4.47
CA HIS A 20 -11.55 -11.99 5.78
C HIS A 20 -12.86 -12.61 6.30
N ILE A 21 -13.75 -13.08 5.41
CA ILE A 21 -15.07 -13.62 5.80
C ILE A 21 -15.04 -15.14 5.94
N ALA A 22 -14.52 -15.84 4.94
CA ALA A 22 -14.56 -17.30 4.82
C ALA A 22 -13.22 -17.97 5.19
N GLY A 23 -12.23 -17.17 5.60
CA GLY A 23 -10.86 -17.61 5.77
C GLY A 23 -10.09 -17.66 4.45
N TYR A 24 -8.77 -17.66 4.54
CA TYR A 24 -7.93 -17.68 3.36
C TYR A 24 -7.59 -19.11 2.92
N VAL A 25 -7.85 -19.42 1.64
CA VAL A 25 -7.42 -20.67 1.00
C VAL A 25 -5.88 -20.75 0.87
N PHE A 26 -5.22 -19.59 0.81
CA PHE A 26 -3.76 -19.46 0.81
C PHE A 26 -3.32 -18.63 2.02
N PRO A 27 -2.05 -18.70 2.47
CA PRO A 27 -1.59 -17.84 3.55
C PRO A 27 -1.94 -16.35 3.31
N PRO A 28 -2.39 -15.60 4.33
CA PRO A 28 -2.71 -14.18 4.19
C PRO A 28 -1.55 -13.41 3.54
N TYR A 29 -1.90 -12.44 2.70
CA TYR A 29 -0.97 -11.56 1.97
C TYR A 29 -0.03 -12.25 0.95
N SER A 30 -0.17 -13.56 0.73
CA SER A 30 0.76 -14.33 -0.12
C SER A 30 0.76 -13.91 -1.60
N PHE A 31 -0.38 -13.50 -2.16
CA PHE A 31 -0.49 -13.17 -3.59
C PHE A 31 -1.29 -11.90 -3.91
N HIS A 32 -2.33 -11.56 -3.13
CA HIS A 32 -3.16 -10.40 -3.45
C HIS A 32 -2.42 -9.06 -3.27
N MET A 33 -1.56 -8.93 -2.25
CA MET A 33 -0.73 -7.73 -2.07
C MET A 33 0.31 -7.56 -3.20
N PRO A 34 1.09 -8.60 -3.55
CA PRO A 34 1.92 -8.58 -4.76
C PRO A 34 1.14 -8.26 -6.04
N LEU A 35 -0.06 -8.79 -6.21
CA LEU A 35 -0.92 -8.53 -7.37
C LEU A 35 -1.29 -7.04 -7.46
N PHE A 36 -1.70 -6.41 -6.37
CA PHE A 36 -1.98 -4.97 -6.40
C PHE A 36 -0.74 -4.17 -6.76
N VAL A 37 0.40 -4.44 -6.12
CA VAL A 37 1.68 -3.78 -6.44
C VAL A 37 2.01 -3.93 -7.93
N PHE A 38 1.85 -5.14 -8.49
CA PHE A 38 2.06 -5.40 -9.92
C PHE A 38 1.14 -4.54 -10.79
N ILE A 39 -0.17 -4.50 -10.51
CA ILE A 39 -1.10 -3.73 -11.33
C ILE A 39 -0.82 -2.22 -11.23
N PHE A 40 -0.43 -1.72 -10.05
CA PHE A 40 -0.04 -0.32 -9.87
C PHE A 40 1.27 0.02 -10.58
N GLY A 41 2.22 -0.93 -10.64
CA GLY A 41 3.48 -0.83 -11.38
C GLY A 41 3.32 -0.96 -12.90
N TYR A 42 2.36 -1.75 -13.40
CA TYR A 42 2.14 -1.98 -14.83
C TYR A 42 1.94 -0.69 -15.65
N PHE A 43 1.32 0.33 -15.04
CA PHE A 43 1.10 1.62 -15.69
C PHE A 43 2.25 2.62 -15.50
N TYR A 44 3.35 2.21 -14.87
CA TYR A 44 4.54 3.02 -14.74
C TYR A 44 5.17 3.27 -16.12
N LYS A 45 5.76 4.45 -16.30
CA LYS A 45 6.53 4.79 -17.51
C LYS A 45 7.86 5.42 -17.10
N THR A 46 8.95 5.03 -17.74
CA THR A 46 10.30 5.57 -17.52
C THR A 46 10.40 7.08 -17.70
N SER A 47 9.55 7.68 -18.55
CA SER A 47 9.46 9.14 -18.74
C SER A 47 9.14 9.93 -17.47
N HIS A 48 8.63 9.29 -16.40
CA HIS A 48 8.42 9.94 -15.12
C HIS A 48 9.74 10.23 -14.37
N GLN A 49 10.83 9.53 -14.67
CA GLN A 49 12.14 9.72 -14.01
C GLN A 49 12.74 11.11 -14.28
N ALA A 50 12.41 11.73 -15.42
CA ALA A 50 12.84 13.10 -15.73
C ALA A 50 12.12 14.18 -14.88
N ARG A 51 10.99 13.84 -14.25
CA ARG A 51 10.16 14.79 -13.47
C ARG A 51 9.69 14.16 -12.16
N ILE A 52 10.63 13.71 -11.34
CA ILE A 52 10.38 13.02 -10.06
C ILE A 52 9.39 13.81 -9.20
N PHE A 53 9.62 15.12 -9.03
CA PHE A 53 8.74 15.96 -8.21
C PHE A 53 7.28 15.96 -8.70
N ASN A 54 7.05 16.08 -10.00
CA ASN A 54 5.71 16.05 -10.57
C ASN A 54 5.05 14.68 -10.41
N TYR A 55 5.83 13.61 -10.51
CA TYR A 55 5.36 12.26 -10.23
C TYR A 55 4.94 12.09 -8.76
N VAL A 56 5.81 12.48 -7.81
CA VAL A 56 5.49 12.41 -6.37
C VAL A 56 4.24 13.23 -6.06
N LYS A 57 4.15 14.46 -6.57
CA LYS A 57 2.99 15.33 -6.38
C LYS A 57 1.70 14.71 -6.91
N LYS A 58 1.76 14.06 -8.08
CA LYS A 58 0.62 13.34 -8.66
C LYS A 58 0.21 12.16 -7.77
N LYS A 59 1.15 11.31 -7.37
CA LYS A 59 0.86 10.15 -6.52
C LYS A 59 0.35 10.53 -5.13
N PHE A 60 0.85 11.63 -4.58
CA PHE A 60 0.33 12.18 -3.32
C PHE A 60 -1.14 12.58 -3.47
N LYS A 61 -1.50 13.28 -4.56
CA LYS A 61 -2.89 13.66 -4.85
C LYS A 61 -3.80 12.47 -5.13
N ASP A 62 -3.28 11.43 -5.80
CA ASP A 62 -4.07 10.28 -6.22
C ASP A 62 -4.25 9.24 -5.09
N LEU A 63 -3.34 9.18 -4.11
CA LEU A 63 -3.33 8.14 -3.08
C LEU A 63 -3.47 8.72 -1.66
N VAL A 64 -2.59 9.64 -1.29
CA VAL A 64 -2.50 10.15 0.09
C VAL A 64 -3.70 11.03 0.43
N ILE A 65 -4.11 11.92 -0.48
CA ILE A 65 -5.28 12.78 -0.24
C ILE A 65 -6.58 11.96 -0.10
N PRO A 66 -6.92 11.04 -1.02
CA PRO A 66 -8.09 10.17 -0.85
C PRO A 66 -8.03 9.32 0.41
N TYR A 67 -6.85 8.78 0.74
CA TYR A 67 -6.65 8.04 1.98
C TYR A 67 -7.05 8.87 3.20
N TYR A 68 -6.51 10.10 3.35
CA TYR A 68 -6.81 10.93 4.53
C TYR A 68 -8.27 11.40 4.58
N LYS A 69 -8.91 11.60 3.42
CA LYS A 69 -10.35 11.91 3.37
C LYS A 69 -11.19 10.77 3.94
N TRP A 70 -10.94 9.54 3.50
CA TRP A 70 -11.64 8.36 4.01
C TRP A 70 -11.26 8.06 5.47
N ASN A 71 -9.98 8.20 5.81
CA ASN A 71 -9.50 7.98 7.17
C ASN A 71 -10.14 8.95 8.16
N LEU A 72 -10.38 10.20 7.75
CA LEU A 72 -11.07 11.20 8.58
C LEU A 72 -12.54 10.83 8.76
N PHE A 73 -13.21 10.48 7.67
CA PHE A 73 -14.59 10.02 7.72
C PHE A 73 -14.77 8.85 8.69
N TYR A 74 -13.93 7.81 8.59
CA TYR A 74 -13.98 6.66 9.49
C TYR A 74 -13.54 6.99 10.91
N GLY A 75 -12.58 7.90 11.11
CA GLY A 75 -12.18 8.36 12.43
C GLY A 75 -13.32 9.08 13.16
N ILE A 76 -14.07 9.93 12.46
CA ILE A 76 -15.28 10.59 13.00
C ILE A 76 -16.37 9.56 13.30
N LEU A 77 -16.58 8.59 12.38
CA LEU A 77 -17.57 7.54 12.57
C LEU A 77 -17.26 6.69 13.83
N VAL A 78 -16.02 6.24 13.99
CA VAL A 78 -15.57 5.49 15.18
C VAL A 78 -15.74 6.34 16.44
N PHE A 79 -15.36 7.62 16.40
CA PHE A 79 -15.54 8.54 17.51
C PHE A 79 -17.01 8.67 17.95
N ILE A 80 -17.94 8.83 16.99
CA ILE A 80 -19.37 8.93 17.30
C ILE A 80 -19.87 7.62 17.91
N LEU A 81 -19.59 6.48 17.28
CA LEU A 81 -20.09 5.17 17.71
C LEU A 81 -19.55 4.76 19.09
N THR A 82 -18.29 5.09 19.39
CA THR A 82 -17.72 4.88 20.73
C THR A 82 -18.32 5.83 21.77
N SER A 83 -18.59 7.09 21.41
CA SER A 83 -19.20 8.07 22.33
C SER A 83 -20.61 7.68 22.78
N ILE A 84 -21.36 6.96 21.94
CA ILE A 84 -22.70 6.44 22.29
C ILE A 84 -22.68 4.99 22.78
N ASN A 85 -21.49 4.45 23.08
CA ASN A 85 -21.28 3.08 23.57
C ASN A 85 -21.84 1.97 22.64
N LEU A 86 -21.96 2.22 21.33
CA LEU A 86 -22.36 1.20 20.36
C LEU A 86 -21.23 0.23 20.01
N ILE A 87 -19.97 0.69 20.07
CA ILE A 87 -18.78 -0.14 19.84
C ILE A 87 -17.72 0.15 20.91
N THR A 88 -16.87 -0.85 21.16
CA THR A 88 -15.74 -0.76 22.11
C THR A 88 -14.38 -0.97 21.43
N PHE A 89 -14.36 -1.16 20.11
CA PHE A 89 -13.15 -1.42 19.33
C PHE A 89 -12.78 -0.24 18.43
N GLY A 90 -11.48 -0.13 18.12
CA GLY A 90 -10.90 0.97 17.35
C GLY A 90 -10.28 2.04 18.25
N GLN A 91 -9.27 2.73 17.75
CA GLN A 91 -8.64 3.83 18.48
C GLN A 91 -9.49 5.10 18.38
N SER A 92 -9.53 5.88 19.46
CA SER A 92 -10.16 7.21 19.44
C SER A 92 -9.47 8.15 18.46
N LEU A 93 -10.22 9.10 17.89
CA LEU A 93 -9.68 10.11 16.99
C LEU A 93 -8.72 11.03 17.76
N SER A 94 -7.44 10.98 17.41
CA SER A 94 -6.38 11.80 17.99
C SER A 94 -5.35 12.15 16.91
N PHE A 95 -4.46 13.12 17.16
CA PHE A 95 -3.39 13.43 16.23
C PHE A 95 -2.50 12.21 15.93
N HIS A 96 -2.18 11.43 16.98
CA HIS A 96 -1.38 10.23 16.86
C HIS A 96 -2.07 9.16 16.01
N SER A 97 -3.31 8.81 16.34
CA SER A 97 -4.07 7.79 15.58
C SER A 97 -4.35 8.23 14.15
N PHE A 98 -4.57 9.52 13.90
CA PHE A 98 -4.85 10.02 12.57
C PHE A 98 -3.61 10.09 11.67
N PHE A 99 -2.48 10.63 12.17
CA PHE A 99 -1.28 10.83 11.36
C PHE A 99 -0.22 9.75 11.58
N VAL A 100 0.15 9.43 12.82
CA VAL A 100 1.29 8.54 13.11
C VAL A 100 0.92 7.10 12.78
N GLU A 101 -0.20 6.61 13.34
CA GLU A 101 -0.64 5.22 13.13
C GLU A 101 -0.92 4.92 11.66
N SER A 102 -1.43 5.88 10.90
CA SER A 102 -1.63 5.75 9.46
C SER A 102 -0.39 5.26 8.69
N TRP A 103 0.80 5.71 9.08
CA TRP A 103 2.06 5.33 8.42
C TRP A 103 2.73 4.11 9.04
N LEU A 104 2.42 3.76 10.29
CA LEU A 104 3.01 2.63 11.00
C LEU A 104 2.20 1.35 10.76
N SER A 105 0.96 1.34 11.23
CA SER A 105 0.07 0.18 11.13
C SER A 105 -0.98 0.40 10.05
N GLY A 106 -1.64 1.56 10.03
CA GLY A 106 -2.84 1.81 9.25
C GLY A 106 -4.09 1.11 9.79
N HIS A 107 -4.04 0.55 11.00
CA HIS A 107 -5.10 -0.28 11.60
C HIS A 107 -5.93 0.48 12.66
N GLN A 108 -5.73 1.79 12.81
CA GLN A 108 -6.38 2.61 13.84
C GLN A 108 -7.92 2.53 13.85
N TYR A 109 -8.54 2.50 12.67
CA TYR A 109 -10.00 2.48 12.50
C TYR A 109 -10.40 1.20 11.78
N LEU A 110 -11.05 0.28 12.50
CA LEU A 110 -11.36 -1.06 12.00
C LEU A 110 -12.23 -1.04 10.72
N PHE A 111 -13.13 -0.06 10.60
CA PHE A 111 -13.94 0.12 9.38
C PHE A 111 -13.12 0.57 8.16
N ASN A 112 -11.93 1.12 8.36
CA ASN A 112 -11.00 1.54 7.31
C ASN A 112 -9.81 0.59 7.16
N LEU A 113 -9.88 -0.63 7.74
CA LEU A 113 -8.74 -1.55 7.80
C LEU A 113 -8.15 -1.79 6.41
N ALA A 114 -9.00 -2.01 5.40
CA ALA A 114 -8.57 -2.25 4.04
C ALA A 114 -7.71 -1.12 3.44
N ALA A 115 -7.71 0.09 3.99
CA ALA A 115 -6.93 1.22 3.46
C ALA A 115 -5.45 1.20 3.87
N TRP A 116 -5.03 0.33 4.81
CA TRP A 116 -3.66 0.31 5.34
C TRP A 116 -2.58 0.24 4.24
N PHE A 117 -2.85 -0.52 3.16
CA PHE A 117 -1.89 -0.75 2.09
C PHE A 117 -1.71 0.47 1.15
N VAL A 118 -2.61 1.45 1.18
CA VAL A 118 -2.60 2.59 0.24
C VAL A 118 -1.38 3.47 0.44
N LEU A 119 -1.02 3.75 1.71
CA LEU A 119 0.18 4.52 2.03
C LEU A 119 1.46 3.71 1.75
N SER A 120 1.44 2.40 1.98
CA SER A 120 2.54 1.51 1.58
C SER A 120 2.75 1.52 0.06
N LEU A 121 1.67 1.49 -0.74
CA LEU A 121 1.74 1.61 -2.20
C LEU A 121 2.33 2.95 -2.64
N PHE A 122 2.00 4.04 -1.96
CA PHE A 122 2.62 5.33 -2.21
C PHE A 122 4.14 5.25 -1.97
N LEU A 123 4.57 4.76 -0.81
CA LEU A 123 5.99 4.64 -0.47
C LEU A 123 6.76 3.76 -1.47
N ILE A 124 6.22 2.60 -1.86
CA ILE A 124 6.84 1.72 -2.85
C ILE A 124 7.04 2.45 -4.18
N GLN A 125 6.07 3.24 -4.63
CA GLN A 125 6.20 4.03 -5.87
C GLN A 125 7.27 5.12 -5.76
N ILE A 126 7.46 5.72 -4.58
CA ILE A 126 8.53 6.70 -4.34
C ILE A 126 9.90 6.01 -4.31
N ILE A 127 10.02 4.89 -3.59
CA ILE A 127 11.26 4.11 -3.53
C ILE A 127 11.67 3.66 -4.93
N TYR A 128 10.73 3.17 -5.74
CA TYR A 128 11.00 2.72 -7.10
C TYR A 128 11.53 3.83 -8.02
N ILE A 129 10.92 5.02 -7.99
CA ILE A 129 11.40 6.13 -8.84
C ILE A 129 12.76 6.66 -8.36
N LEU A 130 12.98 6.71 -7.04
CA LEU A 130 14.26 7.13 -6.47
C LEU A 130 15.37 6.12 -6.75
N SER A 131 15.10 4.82 -6.67
CA SER A 131 16.07 3.77 -7.03
C SER A 131 16.45 3.84 -8.51
N GLY A 132 15.47 4.07 -9.39
CA GLY A 132 15.72 4.25 -10.83
C GLY A 132 16.53 5.51 -11.12
N ALA A 133 16.21 6.62 -10.46
CA ALA A 133 16.97 7.87 -10.60
C ALA A 133 18.41 7.72 -10.11
N LEU A 134 18.62 6.99 -9.01
CA LEU A 134 19.95 6.69 -8.47
C LEU A 134 20.78 5.85 -9.44
N LEU A 135 20.23 4.75 -9.97
CA LEU A 135 20.96 3.90 -10.92
C LEU A 135 21.26 4.61 -12.24
N ASN A 136 20.35 5.45 -12.74
CA ASN A 136 20.58 6.26 -13.93
C ASN A 136 21.77 7.22 -13.75
N LYS A 137 22.00 7.73 -12.53
CA LYS A 137 23.19 8.55 -12.21
C LYS A 137 24.50 7.77 -12.41
N PHE A 138 24.46 6.44 -12.29
CA PHE A 138 25.58 5.54 -12.56
C PHE A 138 25.57 4.98 -13.99
N GLY A 139 24.71 5.49 -14.88
CA GLY A 139 24.59 5.01 -16.27
C GLY A 139 23.86 3.67 -16.41
N ILE A 140 23.20 3.19 -15.35
CA ILE A 140 22.49 1.91 -15.34
C ILE A 140 21.00 2.17 -15.47
N SER A 141 20.41 1.85 -16.63
CA SER A 141 18.99 2.03 -16.91
C SER A 141 18.20 0.71 -17.01
N ASN A 142 18.75 -0.39 -16.48
CA ASN A 142 18.16 -1.72 -16.59
C ASN A 142 17.10 -1.98 -15.51
N GLU A 143 15.82 -2.04 -15.90
CA GLU A 143 14.70 -2.35 -14.99
C GLU A 143 14.75 -3.78 -14.43
N PHE A 144 15.31 -4.74 -15.16
CA PHE A 144 15.49 -6.12 -14.67
C PHE A 144 16.51 -6.19 -13.53
N LEU A 145 17.51 -5.30 -13.51
CA LEU A 145 18.45 -5.20 -12.40
C LEU A 145 17.73 -4.75 -11.13
N LEU A 146 16.89 -3.71 -11.23
CA LEU A 146 16.05 -3.27 -10.11
C LEU A 146 15.14 -4.38 -9.61
N MET A 147 14.49 -5.11 -10.52
CA MET A 147 13.67 -6.26 -10.17
C MET A 147 14.48 -7.33 -9.43
N GLY A 148 15.68 -7.67 -9.93
CA GLY A 148 16.59 -8.62 -9.28
C GLY A 148 16.99 -8.17 -7.87
N ILE A 149 17.36 -6.90 -7.70
CA ILE A 149 17.69 -6.31 -6.39
C ILE A 149 16.50 -6.44 -5.43
N TYR A 150 15.30 -6.06 -5.86
CA TYR A 150 14.10 -6.15 -5.01
C TYR A 150 13.75 -7.59 -4.64
N LEU A 151 13.92 -8.54 -5.56
CA LEU A 151 13.72 -9.96 -5.29
C LEU A 151 14.72 -10.48 -4.24
N VAL A 152 16.01 -10.14 -4.37
CA VAL A 152 17.05 -10.55 -3.41
C VAL A 152 16.77 -9.96 -2.02
N ILE A 153 16.40 -8.68 -1.94
CA ILE A 153 16.03 -8.04 -0.67
C ILE A 153 14.83 -8.75 -0.04
N GLY A 154 13.78 -9.03 -0.82
CA GLY A 154 12.57 -9.71 -0.33
C GLY A 154 12.85 -11.13 0.17
N LEU A 155 13.65 -11.91 -0.57
CA LEU A 155 14.06 -13.25 -0.17
C LEU A 155 14.94 -13.23 1.09
N GLY A 156 15.89 -12.29 1.16
CA GLY A 156 16.78 -12.09 2.31
C GLY A 156 16.01 -11.72 3.58
N GLN A 157 15.02 -10.82 3.48
CA GLN A 157 14.14 -10.49 4.60
C GLN A 157 13.38 -11.73 5.10
N ARG A 158 12.83 -12.54 4.19
CA ARG A 158 12.09 -13.75 4.57
C ARG A 158 13.01 -14.77 5.25
N PHE A 159 14.22 -14.96 4.73
CA PHE A 159 15.22 -15.85 5.32
C PHE A 159 15.59 -15.41 6.75
N MET A 160 15.85 -14.12 6.98
CA MET A 160 16.15 -13.59 8.31
C MET A 160 15.00 -13.79 9.31
N LEU A 161 13.74 -13.66 8.87
CA LEU A 161 12.58 -13.87 9.72
C LEU A 161 12.38 -15.33 10.12
N LEU A 162 12.77 -16.28 9.26
CA LEU A 162 12.71 -17.71 9.57
C LEU A 162 13.78 -18.14 10.57
N ASN A 163 14.97 -17.53 10.51
CA ASN A 163 16.08 -17.81 11.43
C ASN A 163 15.98 -17.11 12.80
N LYS A 164 14.94 -16.30 13.04
CA LYS A 164 14.67 -15.65 14.33
C LYS A 164 13.63 -16.39 15.19
N ARG A 165 13.16 -17.56 14.74
CA ARG A 165 12.29 -18.46 15.50
C ARG A 165 13.09 -19.66 15.99
#